data_AF-A0A1H0S3Z0-F1
#
_entry.id   AF-A0A1H0S3Z0-F1
#
_cell.length_a   1.000
_cell.length_b   1.000
_cell.length_c   1.000
_cell.angle_alpha   90.00
_cell.angle_beta   90.00
_cell.angle_gamma   90.00
#
_symmetry.space_group_name_H-M   'P 1'
#
loop_
_entity.id
_entity.type
_entity.pdbx_description
1 polymer ?
#
loop_
_entity_poly.entity_id
_entity_poly.type
_entity_poly.pdbx_seq_one_letter_code
_entity_poly.pdbx_strand_id
1 'polypeptide(L)'
;MSTTLATAVPSASSPAARRLRLAMLVLLATDVVGGLLAVRAGVNTWGEAWGPEALLAAPVPMVVAQLLLVWFATRRPGRGATVAAALLAAACLVSVVSGFFDGGLGNAELTTGLAAFQYWLLAVTTTVGLLALSGVVRPRTR
;
A
#
# COMPACT_ATOMS: atom_id res chain seq x y z
N MET A 1 -46.78 25.81 4.00
CA MET A 1 -46.10 24.50 4.09
C MET A 1 -45.41 24.24 2.76
N SER A 2 -44.08 24.39 2.70
CA SER A 2 -43.28 23.90 1.58
C SER A 2 -41.90 23.51 2.12
N THR A 3 -41.71 22.21 2.33
CA THR A 3 -40.44 21.62 2.77
C THR A 3 -39.64 21.28 1.52
N THR A 4 -38.68 22.12 1.16
CA THR A 4 -37.77 21.88 0.03
C THR A 4 -36.76 20.81 0.42
N LEU A 5 -36.85 19.62 -0.18
CA LEU A 5 -35.88 18.54 -0.04
C LEU A 5 -34.58 18.93 -0.76
N ALA A 6 -33.56 19.31 0.00
CA ALA A 6 -32.22 19.50 -0.52
C ALA A 6 -31.68 18.16 -1.06
N THR A 7 -31.48 18.10 -2.37
CA THR A 7 -30.85 16.98 -3.07
C THR A 7 -29.38 16.95 -2.65
N ALA A 8 -29.01 16.01 -1.78
CA ALA A 8 -27.62 15.84 -1.35
C ALA A 8 -26.76 15.41 -2.54
N VAL A 9 -25.92 16.33 -3.02
CA VAL A 9 -24.86 16.05 -4.00
C VAL A 9 -23.94 14.94 -3.44
N PRO A 10 -23.53 13.93 -4.24
CA PRO A 10 -22.66 12.86 -3.77
C PRO A 10 -21.35 13.45 -3.22
N SER A 11 -21.09 13.18 -1.94
CA SER A 11 -19.92 13.69 -1.22
C SER A 11 -18.62 13.27 -1.90
N ALA A 12 -17.84 14.25 -2.34
CA ALA A 12 -16.47 14.05 -2.80
C ALA A 12 -15.67 13.30 -1.72
N SER A 13 -14.83 12.35 -2.13
CA SER A 13 -13.98 11.60 -1.21
C SER A 13 -13.13 12.55 -0.36
N SER A 14 -13.08 12.33 0.96
CA SER A 14 -12.26 13.17 1.86
C SER A 14 -10.81 13.29 1.36
N PRO A 15 -10.13 14.44 1.51
CA PRO A 15 -8.74 14.61 1.07
C PRO A 15 -7.80 13.53 1.59
N ALA A 16 -8.00 13.06 2.82
CA ALA A 16 -7.24 11.94 3.40
C ALA A 16 -7.47 10.61 2.66
N ALA A 17 -8.72 10.29 2.30
CA ALA A 17 -9.03 9.11 1.50
C ALA A 17 -8.41 9.18 0.10
N ARG A 18 -8.41 10.37 -0.52
CA ARG A 18 -7.75 10.59 -1.81
C ARG A 18 -6.23 10.37 -1.70
N ARG A 19 -5.58 10.94 -0.69
CA ARG A 19 -4.13 10.75 -0.43
C ARG A 19 -3.78 9.28 -0.23
N LEU A 20 -4.53 8.55 0.59
CA LEU A 20 -4.30 7.12 0.82
C LEU A 20 -4.45 6.29 -0.47
N ARG A 21 -5.48 6.56 -1.29
CA ARG A 21 -5.66 5.88 -2.58
C ARG A 21 -4.52 6.18 -3.55
N LEU A 22 -4.11 7.45 -3.65
CA LEU A 22 -2.97 7.82 -4.51
C LEU A 22 -1.68 7.14 -4.05
N ALA A 23 -1.41 7.12 -2.74
CA ALA A 23 -0.24 6.42 -2.21
C ALA A 23 -0.29 4.91 -2.51
N MET A 24 -1.47 4.28 -2.39
CA MET A 24 -1.65 2.87 -2.75
C MET A 24 -1.44 2.61 -4.25
N LEU A 25 -1.88 3.53 -5.13
CA LEU A 25 -1.62 3.42 -6.56
C LEU A 25 -0.12 3.54 -6.87
N VAL A 26 0.60 4.43 -6.18
CA VAL A 26 2.05 4.54 -6.29
C VAL A 26 2.74 3.27 -5.81
N LEU A 27 2.28 2.68 -4.70
CA LEU A 27 2.80 1.40 -4.20
C LEU A 27 2.60 0.29 -5.24
N LEU A 28 1.38 0.14 -5.75
CA LEU A 28 1.06 -0.85 -6.78
C LEU A 28 1.93 -0.69 -8.04
N ALA A 29 2.10 0.55 -8.51
CA ALA A 29 2.99 0.82 -9.65
C ALA A 29 4.44 0.48 -9.33
N THR A 30 4.88 0.75 -8.09
CA THR A 30 6.23 0.40 -7.62
C THR A 30 6.43 -1.12 -7.58
N ASP A 31 5.44 -1.90 -7.11
CA ASP A 31 5.50 -3.37 -7.12
C ASP A 31 5.56 -3.94 -8.54
N VAL A 32 4.81 -3.36 -9.48
CA VAL A 32 4.88 -3.78 -10.90
C VAL A 32 6.26 -3.47 -11.49
N VAL A 33 6.77 -2.25 -11.29
CA VAL A 33 8.10 -1.87 -11.79
C VAL A 33 9.19 -2.73 -11.15
N GLY A 34 9.09 -2.99 -9.85
CA GLY A 34 10.05 -3.79 -9.10
C GLY A 34 10.13 -5.23 -9.59
N GLY A 35 9.00 -5.89 -9.81
CA GLY A 35 8.98 -7.24 -10.39
C GLY A 35 9.56 -7.27 -11.80
N LEU A 36 9.26 -6.26 -12.65
CA LEU A 36 9.87 -6.15 -13.98
C LEU A 36 11.39 -5.94 -13.92
N LEU A 37 11.88 -5.13 -12.98
CA LEU A 37 13.31 -4.92 -12.76
C LEU A 37 13.98 -6.21 -12.26
N ALA A 38 13.36 -6.94 -11.34
CA ALA A 38 13.87 -8.22 -10.84
C ALA A 38 14.03 -9.24 -11.97
N VAL A 39 13.03 -9.36 -12.85
CA VAL A 39 13.10 -10.24 -14.02
C VAL A 39 14.17 -9.79 -15.00
N ARG A 40 14.24 -8.49 -15.31
CA ARG A 40 15.25 -7.92 -16.22
C ARG A 40 16.68 -8.13 -15.71
N ALA A 41 16.88 -8.05 -14.39
CA ALA A 41 18.16 -8.27 -13.75
C ALA A 41 18.51 -9.76 -13.58
N GLY A 42 17.57 -10.66 -13.87
CA GLY A 42 17.76 -12.11 -13.73
C GLY A 42 17.72 -12.63 -12.30
N VAL A 43 17.33 -11.80 -11.32
CA VAL A 43 17.26 -12.19 -9.90
C VAL A 43 15.94 -12.87 -9.54
N ASN A 44 14.92 -12.78 -10.40
CA ASN A 44 13.69 -13.57 -10.32
C ASN A 44 13.24 -14.02 -11.71
N THR A 45 12.56 -15.16 -11.80
CA THR A 45 11.79 -15.52 -12.99
C THR A 45 10.44 -14.80 -13.04
N TRP A 46 9.75 -14.83 -14.18
CA TRP A 46 8.41 -14.24 -14.33
C TRP A 46 7.37 -14.78 -13.33
N GLY A 47 7.50 -16.06 -12.91
CA GLY A 47 6.60 -16.68 -11.93
C GLY A 47 6.95 -16.32 -10.48
N GLU A 48 8.19 -15.93 -10.22
CA GLU A 48 8.69 -15.58 -8.88
C GLU A 48 8.55 -14.08 -8.58
N ALA A 49 8.59 -13.22 -9.60
CA ALA A 49 8.69 -11.77 -9.44
C ALA A 49 7.55 -11.11 -8.65
N TRP A 50 6.41 -11.80 -8.48
CA TRP A 50 5.33 -11.43 -7.56
C TRP A 50 4.83 -12.62 -6.74
N GLY A 51 5.64 -13.67 -6.66
CA GLY A 51 5.41 -14.84 -5.83
C GLY A 51 5.96 -14.66 -4.42
N PRO A 52 6.01 -15.74 -3.62
CA PRO A 52 6.61 -15.73 -2.29
C PRO A 52 8.11 -15.37 -2.32
N GLU A 53 8.81 -15.68 -3.41
CA GLU A 53 10.25 -15.46 -3.60
C GLU A 53 10.57 -14.08 -4.22
N ALA A 54 9.59 -13.17 -4.28
CA ALA A 54 9.76 -11.87 -4.92
C ALA A 54 10.74 -10.98 -4.12
N LEU A 55 11.84 -10.55 -4.74
CA LEU A 55 12.86 -9.74 -4.06
C LEU A 55 12.59 -8.24 -4.12
N LEU A 56 11.99 -7.75 -5.22
CA LEU A 56 11.77 -6.32 -5.46
C LEU A 56 10.29 -5.94 -5.62
N ALA A 57 9.37 -6.83 -5.26
CA ALA A 57 7.94 -6.54 -5.28
C ALA A 57 7.23 -7.27 -4.15
N ALA A 58 6.13 -6.72 -3.66
CA ALA A 58 5.28 -7.44 -2.74
C ALA A 58 4.59 -8.63 -3.46
N PRO A 59 4.43 -9.80 -2.79
CA PRO A 59 3.69 -10.93 -3.34
C PRO A 59 2.24 -10.55 -3.68
N VAL A 60 1.69 -11.08 -4.79
CA VAL A 60 0.32 -10.76 -5.24
C VAL A 60 -0.74 -10.89 -4.13
N PRO A 61 -0.77 -11.96 -3.30
CA PRO A 61 -1.76 -12.07 -2.24
C PRO A 61 -1.72 -10.90 -1.25
N MET A 62 -0.53 -10.37 -0.96
CA MET A 62 -0.34 -9.23 -0.07
C MET A 62 -0.87 -7.94 -0.70
N VAL A 63 -0.52 -7.68 -1.96
CA VAL A 63 -1.00 -6.51 -2.71
C VAL A 63 -2.52 -6.50 -2.78
N VAL A 64 -3.14 -7.65 -3.06
CA VAL A 64 -4.61 -7.79 -3.08
C VAL A 64 -5.22 -7.49 -1.71
N ALA A 65 -4.65 -8.02 -0.63
CA ALA A 65 -5.12 -7.73 0.72
C ALA A 65 -5.04 -6.22 1.05
N GLN A 66 -3.94 -5.56 0.72
CA GLN A 66 -3.77 -4.12 0.94
C GLN A 66 -4.78 -3.30 0.13
N LEU A 67 -5.03 -3.65 -1.14
CA LEU A 67 -6.05 -2.99 -1.98
C LEU A 67 -7.44 -3.11 -1.38
N LEU A 68 -7.82 -4.30 -0.89
CA LEU A 68 -9.10 -4.52 -0.23
C LEU A 68 -9.21 -3.69 1.05
N LEU A 69 -8.16 -3.66 1.87
CA LEU A 69 -8.14 -2.86 3.10
C LEU A 69 -8.24 -1.35 2.83
N VAL A 70 -7.54 -0.82 1.81
CA VAL A 70 -7.69 0.58 1.37
C VAL A 70 -9.12 0.85 0.90
N TRP A 71 -9.71 -0.07 0.15
CA TRP A 71 -11.09 0.06 -0.31
C TRP A 71 -12.05 0.13 0.89
N PHE A 72 -11.97 -0.82 1.83
CA PHE A 72 -12.80 -0.81 3.04
C PHE A 72 -12.58 0.45 3.90
N ALA A 73 -11.32 0.86 4.11
CA ALA A 73 -10.97 2.04 4.89
C ALA A 73 -11.48 3.36 4.28
N THR A 74 -11.72 3.39 2.97
CA THR A 74 -12.16 4.59 2.25
C THR A 74 -13.61 4.56 1.76
N ARG A 75 -14.34 3.45 1.94
CA ARG A 75 -15.72 3.30 1.44
C ARG A 75 -16.74 4.05 2.30
N ARG A 76 -16.73 3.88 3.63
CA ARG A 76 -17.66 4.56 4.56
C ARG A 76 -17.02 4.83 5.91
N PRO A 77 -17.25 5.99 6.55
CA PRO A 77 -16.73 6.29 7.87
C PRO A 77 -17.42 5.45 8.96
N GLY A 78 -16.65 4.85 9.87
CA GLY A 78 -17.13 4.07 11.00
C GLY A 78 -16.06 3.12 11.56
N ARG A 79 -16.41 2.34 12.61
CA ARG A 79 -15.49 1.43 13.30
C ARG A 79 -14.81 0.44 12.33
N GLY A 80 -15.55 -0.08 11.36
CA GLY A 80 -15.00 -1.00 10.34
C GLY A 80 -13.91 -0.37 9.47
N ALA A 81 -14.03 0.92 9.12
CA ALA A 81 -13.00 1.61 8.36
C ALA A 81 -11.73 1.86 9.20
N THR A 82 -11.88 2.13 10.50
CA THR A 82 -10.76 2.24 11.44
C THR A 82 -10.02 0.90 11.59
N VAL A 83 -10.76 -0.21 11.73
CA VAL A 83 -10.17 -1.56 11.79
C VAL A 83 -9.43 -1.87 10.49
N ALA A 84 -10.03 -1.61 9.33
CA ALA A 84 -9.37 -1.82 8.04
C ALA A 84 -8.10 -0.97 7.88
N ALA A 85 -8.11 0.29 8.32
CA ALA A 85 -6.94 1.15 8.29
C ALA A 85 -5.84 0.70 9.26
N ALA A 86 -6.20 0.19 10.45
CA ALA A 86 -5.24 -0.37 11.40
C ALA A 86 -4.61 -1.66 10.86
N LEU A 87 -5.41 -2.56 10.28
CA LEU A 87 -4.93 -3.77 9.63
C LEU A 87 -4.02 -3.45 8.44
N LEU A 88 -4.35 -2.43 7.65
CA LEU A 88 -3.50 -1.96 6.56
C LEU A 88 -2.15 -1.46 7.08
N ALA A 89 -2.16 -0.62 8.12
CA ALA A 89 -0.93 -0.13 8.73
C ALA A 89 -0.06 -1.27 9.27
N ALA A 90 -0.67 -2.26 9.93
CA ALA A 90 0.01 -3.46 10.40
C ALA A 90 0.58 -4.28 9.24
N ALA A 91 -0.18 -4.48 8.16
CA ALA A 91 0.29 -5.19 6.96
C ALA A 91 1.48 -4.48 6.32
N CYS A 92 1.44 -3.14 6.17
CA CYS A 92 2.57 -2.37 5.66
C CYS A 92 3.78 -2.45 6.58
N LEU A 93 3.59 -2.46 7.91
CA LEU A 93 4.70 -2.64 8.85
C LEU A 93 5.35 -4.02 8.67
N VAL A 94 4.55 -5.08 8.56
CA VAL A 94 5.05 -6.43 8.26
C VAL A 94 5.78 -6.45 6.91
N SER A 95 5.24 -5.82 5.85
CA SER A 95 5.94 -5.69 4.56
C SER A 95 7.30 -5.04 4.69
N VAL A 96 7.40 -3.97 5.48
CA VAL A 96 8.66 -3.26 5.67
C VAL A 96 9.66 -4.17 6.38
N VAL A 97 9.26 -4.74 7.51
CA VAL A 97 10.11 -5.65 8.29
C VAL A 97 10.56 -6.84 7.42
N SER A 98 9.64 -7.50 6.72
CA SER A 98 9.97 -8.59 5.79
C SER A 98 10.87 -8.12 4.65
N GLY A 99 10.62 -6.96 4.04
CA GLY A 99 11.47 -6.45 2.96
C GLY A 99 12.89 -6.07 3.42
N PHE A 100 13.09 -5.76 4.70
CA PHE A 100 14.43 -5.62 5.29
C PHE A 100 15.14 -6.99 5.43
N PHE A 101 14.41 -8.05 5.80
CA PHE A 101 14.96 -9.39 6.05
C PHE A 101 15.04 -10.28 4.80
N ASP A 102 13.92 -10.49 4.09
CA ASP A 102 13.83 -11.28 2.85
C ASP A 102 14.39 -10.54 1.64
N GLY A 103 14.13 -9.23 1.54
CA GLY A 103 14.52 -8.45 0.37
C GLY A 103 16.02 -8.19 0.29
N GLY A 104 16.81 -8.50 1.32
CA GLY A 104 18.26 -8.48 1.18
C GLY A 104 18.91 -7.10 1.17
N LEU A 105 18.65 -6.26 2.18
CA LEU A 105 19.56 -5.14 2.46
C LEU A 105 20.91 -5.70 2.96
N GLY A 106 21.74 -6.12 2.00
CA GLY A 106 22.97 -6.89 2.21
C GLY A 106 23.08 -8.17 1.37
N ASN A 107 22.10 -8.49 0.51
CA ASN A 107 22.20 -9.64 -0.38
C ASN A 107 23.19 -9.32 -1.52
N ALA A 108 24.19 -10.18 -1.70
CA ALA A 108 25.30 -9.97 -2.61
C ALA A 108 24.88 -9.89 -4.09
N GLU A 109 23.68 -10.38 -4.42
CA GLU A 109 23.16 -10.38 -5.79
C GLU A 109 22.47 -9.07 -6.20
N LEU A 110 22.19 -8.18 -5.23
CA LEU A 110 21.60 -6.88 -5.51
C LEU A 110 22.68 -5.87 -5.91
N THR A 111 22.66 -5.46 -7.18
CA THR A 111 23.42 -4.28 -7.60
C THR A 111 22.97 -3.04 -6.81
N THR A 112 23.84 -2.03 -6.70
CA THR A 112 23.52 -0.78 -5.99
C THR A 112 22.23 -0.12 -6.46
N GLY A 113 21.91 -0.23 -7.76
CA GLY A 113 20.66 0.31 -8.33
C GLY A 113 19.41 -0.42 -7.85
N LEU A 114 19.47 -1.74 -7.70
CA LEU A 114 18.33 -2.54 -7.21
C LEU A 114 18.12 -2.32 -5.71
N ALA A 115 19.21 -2.20 -4.94
CA ALA A 115 19.12 -1.83 -3.52
C ALA A 115 18.48 -0.44 -3.34
N ALA A 116 18.85 0.55 -4.17
CA ALA A 116 18.22 1.86 -4.15
C ALA A 116 16.71 1.79 -4.45
N PHE A 117 16.32 0.94 -5.41
CA PHE A 117 14.91 0.71 -5.72
C PHE A 117 14.15 0.03 -4.56
N GLN A 118 14.79 -0.90 -3.87
CA GLN A 118 14.20 -1.53 -2.68
C GLN A 118 13.99 -0.53 -1.55
N TYR A 119 14.96 0.36 -1.27
CA TYR A 119 14.77 1.45 -0.32
C TYR A 119 13.59 2.36 -0.71
N TRP A 120 13.44 2.64 -2.00
CA TRP A 120 12.29 3.37 -2.53
C TRP A 120 10.96 2.62 -2.26
N LEU A 121 10.90 1.33 -2.56
CA LEU A 121 9.72 0.49 -2.30
C LEU A 121 9.34 0.50 -0.81
N LEU A 122 10.33 0.33 0.08
CA LEU A 122 10.13 0.39 1.53
C LEU A 122 9.63 1.77 1.99
N ALA A 123 10.14 2.85 1.41
CA ALA A 123 9.70 4.21 1.72
C ALA A 123 8.23 4.46 1.29
N VAL A 124 7.85 4.00 0.10
CA VAL A 124 6.46 4.09 -0.39
C VAL A 124 5.53 3.26 0.49
N THR A 125 5.92 2.02 0.82
CA THR A 125 5.15 1.13 1.69
C THR A 125 4.94 1.73 3.08
N THR A 126 6.01 2.29 3.66
CA THR A 126 5.95 3.00 4.95
C THR A 126 5.00 4.21 4.87
N THR A 127 5.04 4.96 3.77
CA THR A 127 4.15 6.11 3.54
C THR A 127 2.68 5.68 3.53
N VAL A 128 2.34 4.58 2.86
CA VAL A 128 0.97 4.02 2.87
C VAL A 128 0.56 3.65 4.30
N GLY A 129 1.42 2.96 5.04
CA GLY A 129 1.16 2.59 6.44
C GLY A 129 0.93 3.79 7.36
N LEU A 130 1.75 4.84 7.24
CA LEU A 130 1.61 6.07 8.02
C LEU A 130 0.33 6.83 7.67
N LEU A 131 -0.03 6.91 6.38
CA LEU A 131 -1.28 7.53 5.96
C LEU A 131 -2.50 6.75 6.49
N ALA A 132 -2.45 5.42 6.45
CA ALA A 132 -3.49 4.57 7.02
C ALA A 132 -3.63 4.81 8.54
N LEU A 133 -2.52 4.81 9.28
CA LEU A 133 -2.49 5.04 10.72
C LEU A 133 -2.98 6.45 11.09
N SER A 134 -2.63 7.47 10.32
CA SER A 134 -3.11 8.84 10.55
C SER A 134 -4.64 8.95 10.49
N GLY A 135 -5.29 8.13 9.67
CA GLY A 135 -6.75 8.02 9.58
C GLY A 135 -7.39 7.26 10.74
N VAL A 136 -6.63 6.44 11.47
CA VAL A 136 -7.04 5.78 12.72
C VAL A 136 -6.99 6.78 13.88
N VAL A 137 -5.88 7.50 14.02
CA VAL A 137 -5.61 8.42 15.15
C VAL A 137 -6.44 9.69 15.09
N ARG A 138 -6.91 10.08 13.90
CA ARG A 138 -7.85 11.20 13.72
C ARG A 138 -9.23 10.64 13.37
N PRO A 139 -10.02 10.17 14.37
CA PRO A 139 -11.40 9.79 14.13
C PRO A 139 -12.10 10.92 13.38
N ARG A 140 -12.75 10.57 12.27
CA ARG A 140 -13.59 11.52 11.54
C ARG A 140 -14.76 11.88 12.46
N THR A 141 -14.65 12.97 13.21
CA THR A 141 -15.80 13.57 13.90
C THR A 141 -16.82 13.91 12.82
N ARG A 142 -17.96 13.21 12.89
CA ARG A 142 -19.12 13.48 12.03
C ARG A 142 -19.86 14.69 12.57
#